data_AF-A0A9D9GPW0-F1
#
_entry.id   AF-A0A9D9GPW0-F1
#
_cell.length_a   1.000
_cell.length_b   1.000
_cell.length_c   1.000
_cell.angle_alpha   90.00
_cell.angle_beta   90.00
_cell.angle_gamma   90.00
#
_symmetry.space_group_name_H-M   'P 1'
#
loop_
_entity.id
_entity.type
_entity.pdbx_description
1 polymer ?
#
loop_
_entity_poly.entity_id
_entity_poly.type
_entity_poly.pdbx_seq_one_letter_code
_entity_poly.pdbx_strand_id
1 'polypeptide(L)' 'MLISCIDGLKGFPDAIKSIFPQMHVGIHVIYLIQNSLIYIFYKEQKEFINDLRKVYKTSTPTAP' A
#
# COMPACT_ATOMS: atom_id res chain seq x y z
N MET A 1 -1.59 18.74 5.65
CA MET A 1 -2.03 17.56 4.87
C MET A 1 -1.94 16.34 5.78
N LEU A 2 -3.08 15.79 6.18
CA LEU A 2 -3.12 14.57 6.99
C LEU A 2 -3.27 13.37 6.05
N ILE A 3 -2.36 12.41 6.15
CA ILE A 3 -2.37 11.18 5.37
C ILE A 3 -2.56 10.03 6.34
N SER A 4 -3.62 9.25 6.15
CA SER A 4 -3.81 7.99 6.87
C SER A 4 -3.66 6.84 5.90
N CYS A 5 -2.78 5.90 6.24
CA CYS A 5 -2.59 4.66 5.50
C CYS A 5 -3.41 3.57 6.19
N ILE A 6 -4.32 2.94 5.46
CA ILE A 6 -5.23 1.92 5.99
C ILE A 6 -5.02 0.59 5.27
N ASP A 7 -5.27 -0.52 5.96
CA ASP A 7 -5.06 -1.87 5.45
C ASP A 7 -6.25 -2.42 4.62
N GLY A 8 -7.05 -1.53 4.02
CA GLY A 8 -8.19 -1.92 3.17
C GLY A 8 -9.46 -2.36 3.93
N LEU A 9 -9.59 -2.00 5.20
CA LEU A 9 -10.80 -2.25 6.00
C LEU A 9 -12.02 -1.54 5.39
N LYS A 10 -13.07 -2.30 5.04
CA LYS A 10 -14.32 -1.75 4.51
C LYS A 10 -14.99 -0.85 5.57
N GLY A 11 -15.42 0.35 5.16
CA GLY A 11 -16.12 1.32 6.02
C GLY A 11 -15.21 2.16 6.93
N PHE A 12 -13.96 1.75 7.16
CA PHE A 12 -12.97 2.55 7.87
C PHE A 12 -12.57 3.86 7.15
N PRO A 13 -12.36 3.90 5.81
CA PRO A 13 -12.08 5.17 5.12
C PRO A 13 -13.24 6.15 5.22
N ASP A 14 -14.48 5.66 5.22
CA ASP A 14 -15.68 6.49 5.31
C ASP A 14 -15.85 7.07 6.72
N ALA A 15 -15.57 6.26 7.75
CA ALA A 15 -15.55 6.72 9.14
C ALA A 15 -14.48 7.82 9.38
N ILE A 16 -13.28 7.64 8.83
CA ILE A 16 -12.20 8.64 8.92
C ILE A 16 -12.59 9.92 8.20
N LYS A 17 -13.14 9.83 6.98
CA LYS A 17 -13.59 11.00 6.22
C LYS A 17 -14.73 11.76 6.92
N SER A 18 -15.58 11.05 7.66
CA SER A 18 -16.65 11.66 8.45
C SER A 18 -16.13 12.55 9.59
N ILE A 19 -14.97 12.22 10.17
CA ILE A 19 -14.36 12.98 11.28
C ILE A 19 -13.34 14.00 10.73
N PHE A 20 -12.62 13.63 9.67
CA PHE A 20 -11.57 14.43 9.04
C PHE A 20 -11.81 14.54 7.52
N PRO A 21 -12.64 15.51 7.07
CA PRO A 21 -13.05 15.62 5.67
C PRO A 21 -11.91 15.99 4.70
N GLN A 22 -10.82 16.55 5.20
CA GLN A 22 -9.64 16.90 4.40
C GLN A 22 -8.52 15.83 4.45
N MET A 23 -8.75 14.70 5.13
CA MET A 23 -7.74 13.66 5.25
C MET A 23 -7.66 12.83 3.97
N HIS A 24 -6.43 12.64 3.47
CA HIS A 24 -6.19 11.74 2.36
C HIS A 24 -6.03 10.32 2.90
N VAL A 25 -6.93 9.43 2.51
CA VAL A 25 -6.90 8.03 2.93
C VAL A 25 -6.28 7.22 1.80
N GLY A 26 -5.11 6.65 2.06
CA GLY A 26 -4.39 5.78 1.13
C GLY A 26 -4.29 4.35 1.67
N ILE A 27 -3.86 3.42 0.83
CA ILE A 27 -3.59 2.05 1.26
C ILE A 27 -2.18 1.99 1.86
N HIS A 28 -2.00 1.23 2.93
CA HIS A 28 -0.69 1.03 3.53
C HIS A 28 0.15 0.04 2.70
N VAL A 29 0.87 0.58 1.71
CA VAL A 29 1.69 -0.19 0.75
C VAL A 29 2.69 -1.11 1.44
N ILE A 30 3.28 -0.70 2.56
CA ILE A 30 4.24 -1.53 3.32
C ILE A 30 3.55 -2.77 3.87
N TYR A 31 2.34 -2.64 4.42
CA TYR A 31 1.57 -3.78 4.90
C TYR A 31 1.18 -4.72 3.76
N LEU A 32 0.77 -4.19 2.60
CA LEU A 32 0.50 -5.01 1.41
C LEU A 32 1.72 -5.83 0.99
N ILE A 33 2.90 -5.21 0.95
CA ILE A 33 4.15 -5.90 0.60
C ILE A 33 4.44 -6.98 1.63
N GLN A 34 4.37 -6.67 2.94
CA GLN A 34 4.61 -7.65 4.00
C GLN A 34 3.64 -8.84 3.92
N ASN A 35 2.35 -8.58 3.70
CA ASN A 35 1.35 -9.62 3.54
C ASN A 35 1.62 -10.48 2.30
N SER A 36 2.05 -9.88 1.19
CA SER A 36 2.41 -10.63 -0.03
C SER A 36 3.65 -11.53 0.15
N LEU A 37 4.62 -11.13 0.98
CA LEU A 37 5.84 -11.90 1.23
C LEU A 37 5.60 -13.21 2.00
N ILE A 38 4.49 -13.30 2.76
CA ILE A 38 4.10 -14.53 3.48
C ILE A 38 3.83 -15.69 2.50
N TYR A 39 3.40 -15.37 1.28
CA TYR A 39 3.08 -16.36 0.24
C TYR A 39 4.30 -16.76 -0.62
N ILE A 40 5.47 -16.18 -0.36
CA ILE A 40 6.68 -16.37 -1.18
C ILE A 40 7.73 -17.13 -0.38
N PHE A 41 8.40 -18.10 -1.04
CA PHE A 41 9.50 -18.82 -0.41
C PHE A 41 10.63 -17.86 -0.02
N TYR A 42 11.19 -18.04 1.19
CA TYR A 42 12.24 -17.18 1.73
C TYR A 42 13.44 -16.95 0.78
N LYS A 43 13.76 -17.96 -0.05
CA LYS A 43 14.83 -17.86 -1.06
C LYS A 43 14.54 -16.83 -2.15
N GLU A 44 13.28 -16.62 -2.50
CA GLU A 44 12.83 -15.77 -3.61
C GLU A 44 12.41 -14.37 -3.13
N GLN A 45 12.19 -14.19 -1.81
CA GLN A 45 11.78 -12.90 -1.24
C GLN A 45 12.72 -11.74 -1.60
N LYS A 46 14.03 -11.98 -1.66
CA LYS A 46 15.01 -10.94 -2.01
C LYS A 46 14.85 -10.46 -3.46
N GLU A 47 14.64 -11.38 -4.39
CA GLU A 47 14.45 -11.08 -5.80
C GLU A 47 13.12 -10.35 -6.02
N PHE A 48 12.05 -10.85 -5.39
CA PHE A 48 10.74 -10.23 -5.41
C PHE A 48 10.73 -8.80 -4.87
N ILE A 49 11.41 -8.52 -3.75
CA ILE A 49 11.54 -7.15 -3.20
C ILE A 49 12.30 -6.24 -4.17
N ASN A 50 13.32 -6.77 -4.85
CA ASN A 50 14.09 -5.99 -5.82
C ASN A 50 13.24 -5.59 -7.03
N ASP A 51 12.38 -6.49 -7.50
CA ASP A 51 11.45 -6.19 -8.60
C ASP A 51 10.33 -5.25 -8.17
N LEU A 52 9.75 -5.44 -6.97
CA LEU A 52 8.78 -4.51 -6.41
C LEU A 52 9.35 -3.08 -6.31
N ARG A 53 10.62 -2.93 -5.91
CA ARG A 53 11.28 -1.61 -5.88
C ARG A 53 11.32 -0.93 -7.25
N LYS A 54 11.47 -1.67 -8.35
CA LYS A 54 11.45 -1.10 -9.71
C LYS A 54 10.06 -0.59 -10.07
N VAL A 55 9.02 -1.35 -9.72
CA VAL A 55 7.62 -0.98 -9.95
C VAL A 55 7.27 0.29 -9.18
N TYR A 56 7.56 0.36 -7.88
CA TYR A 56 7.22 1.53 -7.05
C TYR A 56 8.11 2.75 -7.28
N LYS A 57 9.28 2.61 -7.91
CA LYS A 57 10.18 3.72 -8.24
C LYS A 57 9.89 4.33 -9.62
N THR A 58 8.99 3.73 -10.39
CA THR A 58 8.61 4.25 -11.71
C THR A 58 7.90 5.60 -11.56
N SER A 59 8.37 6.61 -12.29
CA SER A 59 7.89 7.99 -12.27
C SER A 59 6.57 8.20 -13.02
N THR A 60 6.13 7.21 -13.79
CA THR A 60 4.86 7.22 -14.50
C THR A 60 3.83 6.40 -13.73
N PRO A 61 2.71 6.98 -13.26
CA PRO A 61 1.59 6.15 -12.84
C PRO A 61 1.11 5.39 -14.08
N THR A 62 1.35 4.08 -14.13
CA THR A 62 0.75 3.21 -15.14
C THR A 62 -0.76 3.24 -14.90
N ALA A 63 -1.44 4.12 -15.62
CA ALA A 63 -2.88 4.26 -15.59
C ALA A 63 -3.53 2.97 -16.13
N PRO A 64 -4.60 2.46 -15.49
CA PRO A 64 -5.54 1.57 -16.17
C PRO A 64 -6.32 2.29 -17.27
#